data_AF-A0A147HUK2-F1
#
_entry.id   AF-A0A147HUK2-F1
#
_cell.length_a   1.000
_cell.length_b   1.000
_cell.length_c   1.000
_cell.angle_alpha   90.00
_cell.angle_beta   90.00
_cell.angle_gamma   90.00
#
_symmetry.space_group_name_H-M   'P 1'
#
loop_
_entity.id
_entity.type
_entity.pdbx_description
1 polymer ?
#
loop_
_entity_poly.entity_id
_entity_poly.type
_entity_poly.pdbx_seq_one_letter_code
_entity_poly.pdbx_strand_id
1 'polypeptide(L)'
;MRRSVLALVATLVLAGCGQGADSIDNAAGDRLETASIAAGLVADPAAVPLDGMWSRDTDRMCILPRGAKDGDPVRRIGVVLDYGEGQGCVASGTLERSGAELKVALGACRFRARFDGDSIQFPAGLPTECNTLCTGRATLSALIVERISTSVAEARALRSPDGKALCVD
;
A
#
# COMPACT_ATOMS: atom_id res chain seq x y z
N MET A 1 -30.80 41.01 16.88
CA MET A 1 -29.33 41.23 16.86
C MET A 1 -28.54 40.07 17.49
N ARG A 2 -28.90 39.53 18.68
CA ARG A 2 -28.20 38.39 19.32
C ARG A 2 -28.24 37.05 18.56
N ARG A 3 -29.27 36.78 17.74
CA ARG A 3 -29.41 35.51 16.98
C ARG A 3 -28.55 35.45 15.72
N SER A 4 -28.24 36.59 15.12
CA SER A 4 -27.42 36.68 13.91
C SER A 4 -25.92 36.50 14.19
N VAL A 5 -25.49 36.78 15.42
CA VAL A 5 -24.09 36.60 15.85
C VAL A 5 -23.75 35.12 16.05
N LEU A 6 -24.72 34.30 16.51
CA LEU A 6 -24.49 32.86 16.68
C LEU A 6 -24.30 32.12 15.35
N ALA A 7 -24.98 32.55 14.28
CA ALA A 7 -24.87 31.92 12.96
C ALA A 7 -23.51 32.19 12.29
N LEU A 8 -22.89 33.35 12.56
CA LEU A 8 -21.60 33.71 11.99
C LEU A 8 -20.42 33.00 12.70
N VAL A 9 -20.56 32.73 13.99
CA VAL A 9 -19.52 31.99 14.75
C VAL A 9 -19.53 30.50 14.37
N ALA A 10 -20.70 29.93 14.04
CA ALA A 10 -20.81 28.54 13.62
C ALA A 10 -20.13 28.26 12.26
N THR A 11 -20.09 29.22 11.33
CA THR A 11 -19.45 29.02 10.02
C THR A 11 -17.93 29.18 10.06
N LEU A 12 -17.36 29.95 11.01
CA LEU A 12 -15.90 30.07 11.13
C LEU A 12 -15.23 28.81 11.70
N VAL A 13 -15.95 27.98 12.45
CA VAL A 13 -15.37 26.77 13.09
C VAL A 13 -15.20 25.61 12.09
N LEU A 14 -15.90 25.61 10.95
CA LEU A 14 -15.77 24.55 9.93
C LEU A 14 -14.69 24.79 8.87
N ALA A 15 -14.04 25.96 8.85
CA ALA A 15 -13.02 26.28 7.83
C ALA A 15 -11.61 25.74 8.15
N GLY A 16 -11.42 25.01 9.28
CA GLY A 16 -10.09 24.59 9.74
C GLY A 16 -9.63 23.19 9.31
N CYS A 17 -10.50 22.34 8.75
CA CYS A 17 -10.12 20.98 8.35
C CYS A 17 -9.65 20.93 6.90
N GLY A 18 -8.53 21.58 6.62
CA GLY A 18 -7.93 21.63 5.29
C GLY A 18 -6.48 22.08 5.33
N GLN A 19 -5.73 21.69 6.35
CA GLN A 19 -4.29 21.91 6.35
C GLN A 19 -3.68 20.88 5.39
N GLY A 20 -3.41 21.33 4.16
CA GLY A 20 -2.59 20.59 3.21
C GLY A 20 -1.31 20.19 3.91
N ALA A 21 -0.99 18.89 3.86
CA ALA A 21 0.23 18.38 4.44
C ALA A 21 1.41 19.00 3.70
N ASP A 22 2.02 20.03 4.30
CA ASP A 22 3.39 20.40 3.99
C ASP A 22 4.21 19.14 4.20
N SER A 23 4.85 18.65 3.13
CA SER A 23 5.79 17.54 3.22
C SER A 23 6.92 18.00 4.13
N ILE A 24 6.93 17.53 5.38
CA ILE A 24 8.04 17.70 6.31
C ILE A 24 9.30 17.21 5.59
N ASP A 25 10.31 18.08 5.51
CA ASP A 25 11.62 17.72 4.99
C ASP A 25 12.21 16.60 5.87
N ASN A 26 12.07 15.36 5.41
CA ASN A 26 12.51 14.17 6.11
C ASN A 26 14.00 13.89 5.93
N ALA A 27 14.77 14.77 5.27
CA ALA A 27 16.19 14.53 4.98
C ALA A 27 17.05 14.33 6.24
N ALA A 28 16.66 14.90 7.38
CA ALA A 28 17.32 14.63 8.66
C ALA A 28 16.98 13.22 9.19
N GLY A 29 15.71 12.82 9.10
CA GLY A 29 15.26 11.48 9.45
C GLY A 29 15.93 10.40 8.59
N ASP A 30 15.97 10.58 7.28
CA ASP A 30 16.59 9.64 6.34
C ASP A 30 18.09 9.45 6.62
N ARG A 31 18.80 10.51 7.02
CA ARG A 31 20.21 10.44 7.41
C ARG A 31 20.42 9.68 8.72
N LEU A 32 19.55 9.88 9.70
CA LEU A 32 19.59 9.14 10.96
C LEU A 32 19.29 7.65 10.75
N GLU A 33 18.31 7.35 9.91
CA GLU A 33 17.96 5.98 9.54
C GLU A 33 19.15 5.28 8.85
N THR A 34 19.76 5.95 7.87
CA THR A 34 20.94 5.43 7.15
C THR A 34 22.11 5.14 8.10
N ALA A 35 22.39 6.05 9.04
CA ALA A 35 23.45 5.85 10.03
C ALA A 35 23.14 4.72 11.02
N SER A 36 21.87 4.58 11.40
CA SER A 36 21.41 3.53 12.33
C SER A 36 21.48 2.14 11.69
N ILE A 37 21.12 2.03 10.41
CA ILE A 37 21.31 0.80 9.61
C ILE A 37 22.81 0.47 9.51
N ALA A 38 23.66 1.44 9.18
CA ALA A 38 25.11 1.22 9.07
C ALA A 38 25.76 0.79 10.40
N ALA A 39 25.22 1.26 11.53
CA ALA A 39 25.63 0.84 12.87
C ALA A 39 25.03 -0.50 13.32
N GLY A 40 24.14 -1.11 12.52
CA GLY A 40 23.43 -2.34 12.88
C GLY A 40 22.40 -2.16 13.99
N LEU A 41 21.98 -0.93 14.27
CA LEU A 41 20.97 -0.62 15.30
C LEU A 41 19.54 -0.85 14.79
N VAL A 42 19.33 -0.69 13.48
CA VAL A 42 18.05 -0.91 12.79
C VAL A 42 18.28 -1.88 11.62
N ALA A 43 17.32 -2.76 11.36
CA ALA A 43 17.39 -3.68 10.23
C ALA A 43 17.31 -2.92 8.90
N ASP A 44 18.18 -3.23 7.95
CA ASP A 44 18.08 -2.67 6.60
C ASP A 44 16.79 -3.16 5.94
N PRO A 45 15.80 -2.29 5.66
CA PRO A 45 14.61 -2.70 4.97
C PRO A 45 14.98 -3.37 3.65
N ALA A 46 15.98 -2.86 2.91
CA ALA A 46 16.39 -3.33 1.58
C ALA A 46 16.77 -4.81 1.54
N ALA A 47 17.27 -5.34 2.66
CA ALA A 47 17.63 -6.74 2.82
C ALA A 47 16.45 -7.66 3.16
N VAL A 48 15.30 -7.11 3.57
CA VAL A 48 14.13 -7.91 3.96
C VAL A 48 13.42 -8.50 2.72
N PRO A 49 13.21 -9.83 2.65
CA PRO A 49 12.49 -10.46 1.55
C PRO A 49 11.06 -9.93 1.41
N LEU A 50 10.59 -9.64 0.19
CA LEU A 50 9.21 -9.19 -0.03
C LEU A 50 8.23 -10.34 -0.23
N ASP A 51 8.71 -11.50 -0.69
CA ASP A 51 7.87 -12.64 -1.03
C ASP A 51 7.08 -13.13 0.19
N GLY A 52 5.82 -13.51 -0.05
CA GLY A 52 4.94 -13.99 0.99
C GLY A 52 3.54 -13.37 0.95
N MET A 53 2.83 -13.55 2.05
CA MET A 53 1.45 -13.14 2.26
C MET A 53 1.37 -11.97 3.23
N TRP A 54 0.53 -11.01 2.88
CA TRP A 54 0.34 -9.75 3.57
C TRP A 54 -1.14 -9.53 3.81
N SER A 55 -1.50 -8.91 4.93
CA SER A 55 -2.89 -8.65 5.23
C SER A 55 -3.14 -7.51 6.19
N ARG A 56 -4.37 -7.03 6.19
CA ARG A 56 -4.98 -6.27 7.27
C ARG A 56 -6.47 -6.61 7.30
N ASP A 57 -6.98 -7.13 8.42
CA ASP A 57 -8.38 -7.55 8.57
C ASP A 57 -8.86 -8.55 7.50
N THR A 58 -9.61 -8.12 6.48
CA THR A 58 -10.06 -8.91 5.32
C THR A 58 -9.27 -8.62 4.04
N ASP A 59 -8.47 -7.54 4.04
CA ASP A 59 -7.63 -7.16 2.91
C ASP A 59 -6.44 -8.11 2.84
N ARG A 60 -6.15 -8.60 1.63
CA ARG A 60 -5.07 -9.56 1.40
C ARG A 60 -4.22 -9.12 0.23
N MET A 61 -2.93 -9.37 0.35
CA MET A 61 -1.98 -9.17 -0.72
C MET A 61 -0.98 -10.33 -0.73
N CYS A 62 -0.55 -10.72 -1.92
CA CYS A 62 0.52 -11.69 -2.11
C CYS A 62 1.63 -11.04 -2.94
N ILE A 63 2.87 -11.47 -2.66
CA ILE A 63 4.05 -11.15 -3.47
C ILE A 63 4.77 -12.45 -3.78
N LEU A 64 5.05 -12.71 -5.06
CA LEU A 64 5.74 -13.90 -5.53
C LEU A 64 6.93 -13.52 -6.44
N PRO A 65 7.97 -14.36 -6.51
CA PRO A 65 8.98 -14.25 -7.55
C PRO A 65 8.37 -14.29 -8.95
N ARG A 66 8.91 -13.48 -9.87
CA ARG A 66 8.58 -13.52 -11.29
C ARG A 66 9.54 -14.50 -11.98
N GLY A 67 9.04 -15.65 -12.41
CA GLY A 67 9.84 -16.69 -13.05
C GLY A 67 10.73 -17.51 -12.11
N ALA A 68 11.59 -18.34 -12.70
CA ALA A 68 12.43 -19.33 -11.99
C ALA A 68 13.87 -18.84 -11.74
N LYS A 69 14.22 -17.62 -12.16
CA LYS A 69 15.54 -17.06 -11.92
C LYS A 69 15.58 -16.39 -10.56
N ASP A 70 16.40 -16.93 -9.68
CA ASP A 70 16.69 -16.27 -8.41
C ASP A 70 17.27 -14.88 -8.66
N GLY A 71 16.72 -13.89 -7.96
CA GLY A 71 17.18 -12.50 -8.04
C GLY A 71 16.51 -11.63 -9.10
N ASP A 72 15.43 -12.06 -9.76
CA ASP A 72 14.63 -11.11 -10.57
C ASP A 72 14.15 -9.94 -9.68
N PRO A 73 14.50 -8.68 -10.04
CA PRO A 73 14.07 -7.51 -9.28
C PRO A 73 12.56 -7.28 -9.37
N VAL A 74 11.92 -7.81 -10.42
CA VAL A 74 10.48 -7.71 -10.63
C VAL A 74 9.78 -8.88 -9.94
N ARG A 75 8.74 -8.55 -9.17
CA ARG A 75 7.89 -9.51 -8.46
C ARG A 75 6.48 -9.47 -9.03
N ARG A 76 5.76 -10.58 -8.92
CA ARG A 76 4.31 -10.60 -9.09
C ARG A 76 3.65 -10.11 -7.81
N ILE A 77 2.63 -9.29 -7.97
CA ILE A 77 1.78 -8.80 -6.88
C ILE A 77 0.33 -9.08 -7.22
N GLY A 78 -0.45 -9.39 -6.20
CA GLY A 78 -1.89 -9.50 -6.27
C GLY A 78 -2.50 -8.93 -5.00
N VAL A 79 -3.56 -8.14 -5.14
CA VAL A 79 -4.24 -7.43 -4.06
C VAL A 79 -5.74 -7.69 -4.15
N VAL A 80 -6.35 -8.03 -3.03
CA VAL A 80 -7.80 -8.14 -2.87
C VAL A 80 -8.25 -7.39 -1.63
N LEU A 81 -9.23 -6.51 -1.81
CA LEU A 81 -10.01 -5.89 -0.75
C LEU A 81 -11.44 -6.38 -0.92
N ASP A 82 -12.04 -6.89 0.14
CA ASP A 82 -13.43 -7.36 0.14
C ASP A 82 -14.19 -6.66 1.25
N TYR A 83 -15.08 -5.74 0.86
CA TYR A 83 -15.96 -5.00 1.77
C TYR A 83 -17.36 -5.63 1.83
N GLY A 84 -17.57 -6.79 1.19
CA GLY A 84 -18.85 -7.47 1.09
C GLY A 84 -19.76 -6.88 0.01
N GLU A 85 -20.85 -7.60 -0.27
CA GLU A 85 -21.93 -7.17 -1.20
C GLU A 85 -21.43 -6.81 -2.61
N GLY A 86 -20.33 -7.44 -3.05
CA GLY A 86 -19.71 -7.16 -4.35
C GLY A 86 -18.97 -5.82 -4.40
N GLN A 87 -18.69 -5.18 -3.26
CA GLN A 87 -17.83 -4.02 -3.15
C GLN A 87 -16.42 -4.46 -2.77
N GLY A 88 -15.44 -4.14 -3.60
CA GLY A 88 -14.07 -4.55 -3.38
C GLY A 88 -13.14 -4.14 -4.50
N CYS A 89 -11.86 -4.43 -4.32
CA CYS A 89 -10.84 -4.26 -5.34
C CYS A 89 -10.18 -5.61 -5.59
N VAL A 90 -9.96 -5.97 -6.85
CA VAL A 90 -9.18 -7.16 -7.21
C VAL A 90 -8.22 -6.76 -8.32
N ALA A 91 -6.93 -6.93 -8.07
CA ALA A 91 -5.91 -6.54 -9.02
C ALA A 91 -4.68 -7.43 -8.93
N SER A 92 -4.05 -7.64 -10.08
CA SER A 92 -2.78 -8.36 -10.19
C SER A 92 -1.84 -7.58 -11.10
N GLY A 93 -0.54 -7.79 -10.92
CA GLY A 93 0.46 -7.17 -11.77
C GLY A 93 1.87 -7.35 -11.22
N THR A 94 2.66 -6.27 -11.27
CA THR A 94 4.10 -6.32 -10.97
C THR A 94 4.52 -5.30 -9.92
N LEU A 95 5.60 -5.63 -9.24
CA LEU A 95 6.18 -4.86 -8.16
C LEU A 95 7.70 -4.88 -8.28
N GLU A 96 8.32 -3.71 -8.27
CA GLU A 96 9.78 -3.56 -8.26
C GLU A 96 10.22 -2.76 -7.05
N ARG A 97 11.33 -3.18 -6.44
CA ARG A 97 11.84 -2.55 -5.23
C ARG A 97 13.01 -1.62 -5.53
N SER A 98 13.01 -0.45 -4.90
CA SER A 98 14.14 0.49 -4.86
C SER A 98 14.30 1.04 -3.44
N GLY A 99 15.15 0.40 -2.62
CA GLY A 99 15.30 0.78 -1.20
C GLY A 99 14.02 0.52 -0.40
N ALA A 100 13.48 1.57 0.24
CA ALA A 100 12.20 1.54 0.96
C ALA A 100 10.98 1.79 0.04
N GLU A 101 11.19 2.05 -1.25
CA GLU A 101 10.12 2.34 -2.19
C GLU A 101 9.79 1.10 -3.04
N LEU A 102 8.49 0.88 -3.27
CA LEU A 102 7.94 -0.16 -4.12
C LEU A 102 7.22 0.48 -5.31
N LYS A 103 7.73 0.27 -6.52
CA LYS A 103 7.06 0.66 -7.76
C LYS A 103 6.01 -0.40 -8.09
N VAL A 104 4.74 -0.03 -7.98
CA VAL A 104 3.60 -0.94 -8.15
C VAL A 104 2.92 -0.68 -9.47
N ALA A 105 2.60 -1.77 -10.17
CA ALA A 105 2.01 -1.77 -11.49
C ALA A 105 0.87 -2.79 -11.59
N LEU A 106 -0.38 -2.30 -11.49
CA LEU A 106 -1.61 -3.10 -11.57
C LEU A 106 -2.40 -2.71 -12.84
N GLY A 107 -2.22 -3.43 -13.95
CA GLY A 107 -2.88 -3.07 -15.22
C GLY A 107 -2.39 -1.72 -15.76
N ALA A 108 -3.24 -0.69 -15.84
CA ALA A 108 -2.83 0.70 -16.16
C ALA A 108 -2.53 1.56 -14.91
N CYS A 109 -2.94 1.12 -13.72
CA CYS A 109 -2.68 1.79 -12.45
C CYS A 109 -1.20 1.66 -12.07
N ARG A 110 -0.52 2.79 -11.87
CA ARG A 110 0.93 2.87 -11.58
C ARG A 110 1.18 3.84 -10.43
N PHE A 111 1.83 3.40 -9.37
CA PHE A 111 2.13 4.25 -8.21
C PHE A 111 3.34 3.74 -7.43
N ARG A 112 3.75 4.52 -6.43
CA ARG A 112 4.82 4.15 -5.50
C ARG A 112 4.21 3.90 -4.12
N ALA A 113 4.47 2.73 -3.56
CA ALA A 113 4.15 2.39 -2.18
C ALA A 113 5.42 2.45 -1.33
N ARG A 114 5.26 2.61 -0.02
CA ARG A 114 6.35 2.59 0.96
C ARG A 114 6.42 1.24 1.64
N PHE A 115 7.63 0.79 1.92
CA PHE A 115 7.92 -0.41 2.70
C PHE A 115 8.94 -0.08 3.78
N ASP A 116 8.58 -0.38 5.03
CA ASP A 116 9.38 -0.08 6.23
C ASP A 116 10.07 -1.31 6.83
N GLY A 117 9.80 -2.50 6.31
CA GLY A 117 10.41 -3.76 6.77
C GLY A 117 9.36 -4.83 7.09
N ASP A 118 8.22 -4.42 7.63
CA ASP A 118 7.15 -5.29 8.09
C ASP A 118 5.77 -4.91 7.56
N SER A 119 5.61 -3.68 7.05
CA SER A 119 4.37 -3.18 6.44
C SER A 119 4.58 -2.57 5.05
N ILE A 120 3.56 -2.70 4.21
CA ILE A 120 3.48 -2.03 2.90
C ILE A 120 2.33 -1.03 2.94
N GLN A 121 2.63 0.21 2.54
CA GLN A 121 1.71 1.34 2.63
C GLN A 121 1.53 1.98 1.25
N PHE A 122 0.30 1.93 0.75
CA PHE A 122 -0.09 2.58 -0.49
C PHE A 122 -0.32 4.08 -0.23
N PRO A 123 -0.11 4.95 -1.23
CA PRO A 123 -0.30 6.37 -1.05
C PRO A 123 -1.77 6.72 -0.80
N ALA A 124 -2.03 7.81 -0.09
CA ALA A 124 -3.40 8.29 0.15
C ALA A 124 -4.10 8.71 -1.16
N GLY A 125 -3.36 9.34 -2.07
CA GLY A 125 -3.82 9.65 -3.41
C GLY A 125 -3.32 8.63 -4.43
N LEU A 126 -4.24 8.03 -5.18
CA LEU A 126 -3.92 7.16 -6.32
C LEU A 126 -4.33 7.82 -7.64
N PRO A 127 -3.65 7.50 -8.75
CA PRO A 127 -4.10 7.88 -10.09
C PRO A 127 -5.52 7.39 -10.39
N THR A 128 -6.24 8.11 -11.23
CA THR A 128 -7.66 7.81 -11.54
C THR A 128 -7.83 6.47 -12.25
N GLU A 129 -6.81 6.00 -12.96
CA GLU A 129 -6.78 4.69 -13.61
C GLU A 129 -6.97 3.53 -12.61
N CYS A 130 -6.57 3.73 -11.35
CA CYS A 130 -6.72 2.74 -10.28
C CYS A 130 -8.17 2.49 -9.89
N ASN A 131 -9.08 3.43 -10.16
CA ASN A 131 -10.51 3.26 -9.84
C ASN A 131 -11.15 2.11 -10.62
N THR A 132 -10.60 1.77 -11.80
CA THR A 132 -11.09 0.65 -12.63
C THR A 132 -10.86 -0.73 -12.00
N LEU A 133 -9.98 -0.82 -10.99
CA LEU A 133 -9.68 -2.06 -10.26
C LEU A 133 -10.69 -2.34 -9.14
N CYS A 134 -11.57 -1.39 -8.85
CA CYS A 134 -12.46 -1.40 -7.71
C CYS A 134 -13.92 -1.25 -8.11
N THR A 135 -14.80 -1.72 -7.24
CA THR A 135 -16.26 -1.70 -7.41
C THR A 135 -16.91 -1.04 -6.21
N GLY A 136 -18.02 -0.35 -6.44
CA GLY A 136 -18.75 0.37 -5.39
C GLY A 136 -17.92 1.49 -4.77
N ARG A 137 -17.76 1.44 -3.43
CA ARG A 137 -17.02 2.45 -2.66
C ARG A 137 -15.61 2.02 -2.26
N ALA A 138 -15.16 0.84 -2.69
CA ALA A 138 -13.83 0.35 -2.38
C ALA A 138 -12.75 1.19 -3.08
N THR A 139 -11.58 1.29 -2.44
CA THR A 139 -10.41 1.97 -3.01
C THR A 139 -9.14 1.34 -2.47
N LEU A 140 -8.08 1.32 -3.29
CA LEU A 140 -6.73 0.92 -2.87
C LEU A 140 -5.97 2.05 -2.15
N SER A 141 -6.53 3.26 -2.11
CA SER A 141 -5.92 4.43 -1.44
C SER A 141 -5.67 4.16 0.03
N ALA A 142 -4.49 4.56 0.51
CA ALA A 142 -4.08 4.41 1.90
C ALA A 142 -4.19 2.97 2.46
N LEU A 143 -4.15 1.95 1.58
CA LEU A 143 -4.05 0.57 2.02
C LEU A 143 -2.75 0.37 2.80
N ILE A 144 -2.86 -0.24 3.98
CA ILE A 144 -1.71 -0.67 4.78
C ILE A 144 -1.88 -2.15 5.05
N VAL A 145 -0.87 -2.95 4.73
CA VAL A 145 -0.88 -4.40 4.98
C VAL A 145 0.41 -4.81 5.67
N GLU A 146 0.29 -5.72 6.62
CA GLU A 146 1.41 -6.27 7.38
C GLU A 146 1.72 -7.67 6.91
N ARG A 147 2.97 -8.09 7.05
CA ARG A 147 3.36 -9.44 6.70
C ARG A 147 2.77 -10.46 7.66
N ILE A 148 2.07 -11.45 7.12
CA ILE A 148 1.54 -12.57 7.89
C ILE A 148 2.37 -13.83 7.67
N SER A 149 2.98 -13.98 6.50
CA SER A 149 3.80 -15.14 6.18
C SER A 149 4.86 -14.83 5.14
N THR A 150 6.02 -15.47 5.26
CA THR A 150 7.09 -15.47 4.25
C THR A 150 6.97 -16.65 3.27
N SER A 151 5.94 -17.49 3.42
CA SER A 151 5.74 -18.68 2.59
C SER A 151 5.24 -18.32 1.19
N VAL A 152 6.05 -18.63 0.18
CA VAL A 152 5.67 -18.54 -1.25
C VAL A 152 4.49 -19.47 -1.56
N ALA A 153 4.39 -20.63 -0.88
CA ALA A 153 3.30 -21.57 -1.11
C ALA A 153 1.95 -21.03 -0.62
N GLU A 154 1.93 -20.39 0.56
CA GLU A 154 0.72 -19.76 1.11
C GLU A 154 0.30 -18.55 0.27
N ALA A 155 1.26 -17.70 -0.10
CA ALA A 155 1.03 -16.55 -0.97
C ALA A 155 0.46 -16.97 -2.34
N ARG A 156 0.92 -18.10 -2.90
CA ARG A 156 0.41 -18.67 -4.16
C ARG A 156 -0.98 -19.26 -4.03
N ALA A 157 -1.37 -19.75 -2.85
CA ALA A 157 -2.69 -20.32 -2.61
C ALA A 157 -3.79 -19.26 -2.56
N LEU A 158 -3.43 -17.98 -2.37
CA LEU A 158 -4.34 -16.86 -2.21
C LEU A 158 -5.26 -16.67 -3.42
N ARG A 159 -6.56 -16.47 -3.17
CA ARG A 159 -7.61 -16.37 -4.19
C ARG A 159 -8.35 -15.04 -4.12
N SER A 160 -8.83 -14.59 -5.27
CA SER A 160 -9.85 -13.54 -5.38
C SER A 160 -11.24 -14.07 -4.98
N PRO A 161 -12.25 -13.20 -4.78
CA PRO A 161 -13.60 -13.62 -4.37
C PRO A 161 -14.29 -14.54 -5.38
N ASP A 162 -13.92 -14.45 -6.67
CA ASP A 162 -14.39 -15.34 -7.74
C ASP A 162 -13.57 -16.65 -7.85
N GLY A 163 -12.68 -16.93 -6.89
CA GLY A 163 -11.94 -18.19 -6.75
C GLY A 163 -10.68 -18.31 -7.61
N LYS A 164 -10.35 -17.29 -8.42
CA LYS A 164 -9.14 -17.28 -9.25
C LYS A 164 -7.90 -17.07 -8.38
N ALA A 165 -6.76 -17.59 -8.84
CA ALA A 165 -5.48 -17.32 -8.17
C ALA A 165 -5.14 -15.82 -8.28
N LEU A 166 -4.74 -15.21 -7.16
CA LEU A 166 -4.55 -13.77 -7.07
C LEU A 166 -3.21 -13.31 -7.65
N CYS A 167 -2.12 -14.01 -7.31
CA CYS A 167 -0.77 -13.72 -7.82
C CYS A 167 -0.42 -14.57 -9.05
N VAL A 168 -1.18 -14.40 -10.12
CA VAL A 168 -0.93 -15.04 -11.42
C VAL A 168 -0.06 -14.17 -12.33
N ASP A 169 0.57 -14.83 -13.31
CA ASP A 169 1.30 -14.20 -14.42
C ASP A 169 0.35 -13.48 -15.38
#